data_AF-A0A1V4XVT9-F1
#
_entry.id   AF-A0A1V4XVT9-F1
#
_cell.length_a   1.000
_cell.length_b   1.000
_cell.length_c   1.000
_cell.angle_alpha   90.00
_cell.angle_beta   90.00
_cell.angle_gamma   90.00
#
_symmetry.space_group_name_H-M   'P 1'
#
loop_
_entity.id
_entity.type
_entity.pdbx_description
1 polymer ?
#
loop_
_entity_poly.entity_id
_entity_poly.type
_entity_poly.pdbx_seq_one_letter_code
_entity_poly.pdbx_strand_id
1 'polypeptide(L)'
;MERARTAKREILDMGLDDLTGLYEIIWRMNTLWPEIGVGEKYRLADEALRDLLKRDGVILIKQWDKKGQRHCETIAAEKTDEILRNPVSWYPGISDDPWTQIAYETTDAGEAMYSDFGKAI
;
A
#
# COMPACT_ATOMS: atom_id res chain seq x y z
N MET A 1 16.36 -5.40 9.01
CA MET A 1 16.69 -4.60 7.82
C MET A 1 16.23 -5.29 6.53
N GLU A 2 16.44 -6.60 6.37
CA GLU A 2 16.02 -7.34 5.19
C GLU A 2 14.49 -7.36 4.97
N ARG A 3 13.69 -7.70 6.00
CA ARG A 3 12.22 -7.72 5.87
C ARG A 3 11.61 -6.37 5.45
N ALA A 4 12.10 -5.27 5.99
CA ALA A 4 11.64 -3.93 5.61
C ALA A 4 11.98 -3.59 4.15
N ARG A 5 13.13 -4.06 3.65
CA ARG A 5 13.51 -3.92 2.24
C ARG A 5 12.60 -4.75 1.35
N THR A 6 12.36 -6.01 1.70
CA THR A 6 11.45 -6.91 0.99
C THR A 6 10.03 -6.37 0.97
N ALA A 7 9.51 -5.89 2.11
CA ALA A 7 8.16 -5.33 2.18
C ALA A 7 7.97 -4.16 1.20
N LYS A 8 8.94 -3.23 1.12
CA LYS A 8 8.89 -2.12 0.15
C LYS A 8 8.90 -2.61 -1.30
N ARG A 9 9.79 -3.55 -1.62
CA ARG A 9 9.87 -4.13 -2.96
C ARG A 9 8.53 -4.74 -3.37
N GLU A 10 7.92 -5.50 -2.49
CA GLU A 10 6.65 -6.21 -2.75
C GLU A 10 5.47 -5.24 -2.85
N ILE A 11 5.46 -4.15 -2.05
CA ILE A 11 4.47 -3.08 -2.19
C ILE A 11 4.59 -2.43 -3.58
N LEU A 12 5.81 -2.08 -4.00
CA LEU A 12 6.05 -1.50 -5.32
C LEU A 12 5.65 -2.45 -6.45
N ASP A 13 6.00 -3.73 -6.35
CA ASP A 13 5.65 -4.79 -7.32
C ASP A 13 4.14 -4.85 -7.55
N MET A 14 3.35 -4.96 -6.47
CA MET A 14 1.89 -5.04 -6.58
C MET A 14 1.29 -3.75 -7.17
N GLY A 15 1.84 -2.58 -6.81
CA GLY A 15 1.38 -1.29 -7.33
C GLY A 15 1.78 -0.97 -8.77
N LEU A 16 2.65 -1.78 -9.40
CA LEU A 16 2.99 -1.65 -10.82
C LEU A 16 1.95 -2.33 -11.73
N ASP A 17 1.38 -3.45 -11.27
CA ASP A 17 0.51 -4.31 -12.08
C ASP A 17 -0.97 -3.88 -12.03
N ASP A 18 -1.47 -3.44 -10.87
CA ASP A 18 -2.84 -2.98 -10.68
C ASP A 18 -2.97 -2.01 -9.49
N LEU A 19 -4.10 -1.31 -9.45
CA LEU A 19 -4.52 -0.54 -8.29
C LEU A 19 -4.72 -1.48 -7.10
N THR A 20 -3.76 -1.44 -6.17
CA THR A 20 -3.68 -2.41 -5.08
C THR A 20 -4.25 -1.80 -3.80
N GLY A 21 -5.19 -2.48 -3.16
CA GLY A 21 -5.72 -2.06 -1.85
C GLY A 21 -4.70 -2.23 -0.72
N LEU A 22 -4.93 -1.56 0.41
CA LEU A 22 -4.03 -1.71 1.57
C LEU A 22 -4.13 -3.10 2.22
N TYR A 23 -5.27 -3.78 2.06
CA TYR A 23 -5.46 -5.14 2.56
C TYR A 23 -4.52 -6.14 1.88
N GLU A 24 -4.29 -5.98 0.57
CA GLU A 24 -3.43 -6.81 -0.25
C GLU A 24 -1.98 -6.76 0.25
N ILE A 25 -1.55 -5.61 0.79
CA ILE A 25 -0.26 -5.50 1.48
C ILE A 25 -0.20 -6.47 2.66
N ILE A 26 -1.23 -6.46 3.53
CA ILE A 26 -1.28 -7.36 4.70
C ILE A 26 -1.35 -8.83 4.26
N TRP A 27 -2.12 -9.14 3.21
CA TRP A 27 -2.20 -10.47 2.65
C TRP A 27 -0.84 -10.95 2.09
N ARG A 28 -0.09 -10.06 1.42
CA ARG A 28 1.27 -10.31 0.99
C ARG A 28 2.21 -10.56 2.18
N MET A 29 2.12 -9.76 3.25
CA MET A 29 2.93 -9.99 4.47
C MET A 29 2.60 -11.33 5.14
N ASN A 30 1.34 -11.76 5.11
CA ASN A 30 0.94 -13.09 5.60
C ASN A 30 1.56 -14.23 4.79
N THR A 31 1.69 -14.05 3.48
CA THR A 31 2.29 -15.03 2.57
C THR A 31 3.81 -15.10 2.73
N LEU A 32 4.49 -13.95 2.86
CA LEU A 32 5.95 -13.89 2.96
C LEU A 32 6.48 -14.37 4.30
N TRP A 33 5.76 -14.07 5.39
CA TRP A 33 6.20 -14.36 6.75
C TRP A 33 5.07 -15.00 7.57
N PRO A 34 4.65 -16.24 7.27
CA PRO A 34 3.59 -16.91 8.01
C PRO A 34 3.92 -17.07 9.50
N GLU A 35 5.20 -17.10 9.86
CA GLU A 35 5.70 -17.35 11.22
C GLU A 35 5.62 -16.16 12.17
N ILE A 36 5.50 -14.92 11.65
CA ILE A 36 5.47 -13.73 12.51
C ILE A 36 4.04 -13.33 12.89
N GLY A 37 3.90 -12.75 14.08
CA GLY A 37 2.61 -12.33 14.63
C GLY A 37 1.93 -11.24 13.77
N VAL A 38 0.60 -11.21 13.81
CA VAL A 38 -0.21 -10.28 13.02
C VAL A 38 0.19 -8.81 13.25
N GLY A 39 0.41 -8.39 14.49
CA GLY A 39 0.80 -7.01 14.80
C GLY A 39 2.12 -6.58 14.16
N GLU A 40 3.08 -7.50 14.07
CA GLU A 40 4.37 -7.25 13.41
C GLU A 40 4.21 -7.09 11.89
N LYS A 41 3.30 -7.84 11.28
CA LYS A 41 2.98 -7.70 9.84
C LYS A 41 2.37 -6.34 9.53
N TYR A 42 1.41 -5.90 10.35
CA TYR A 42 0.84 -4.56 10.22
C TYR A 42 1.89 -3.46 10.41
N ARG A 43 2.77 -3.60 11.42
CA ARG A 43 3.88 -2.66 11.63
C ARG A 43 4.81 -2.58 10.42
N LEU A 44 5.22 -3.73 9.87
CA LEU A 44 6.08 -3.78 8.68
C LEU A 44 5.39 -3.18 7.45
N ALA A 45 4.11 -3.46 7.25
CA ALA A 45 3.32 -2.90 6.15
C ALA A 45 3.19 -1.37 6.26
N ASP A 46 2.81 -0.86 7.43
CA ASP A 46 2.66 0.57 7.70
C ASP A 46 4.00 1.31 7.53
N GLU A 47 5.08 0.80 8.11
CA GLU A 47 6.41 1.42 7.98
C GLU A 47 6.91 1.43 6.53
N ALA A 48 6.72 0.34 5.79
CA ALA A 48 7.15 0.25 4.40
C ALA A 48 6.34 1.20 3.51
N LEU A 49 5.01 1.21 3.65
CA LEU A 49 4.13 2.08 2.87
C LEU A 49 4.39 3.56 3.16
N ARG A 50 4.57 3.95 4.43
CA ARG A 50 4.91 5.33 4.83
C ARG A 50 6.23 5.79 4.26
N ASP A 51 7.27 4.95 4.27
CA ASP A 51 8.56 5.30 3.70
C ASP A 51 8.46 5.49 2.18
N LEU A 52 7.68 4.67 1.49
CA LEU A 52 7.43 4.82 0.05
C LEU A 52 6.65 6.10 -0.27
N LEU A 53 5.56 6.38 0.46
CA LEU A 53 4.78 7.62 0.30
C LEU A 53 5.65 8.86 0.54
N LYS A 54 6.51 8.85 1.56
CA LYS A 54 7.43 9.95 1.86
C LYS A 54 8.45 10.22 0.74
N ARG A 55 8.83 9.17 0.01
CA ARG A 55 9.82 9.24 -1.07
C ARG A 55 9.19 9.37 -2.44
N ASP A 56 7.87 9.59 -2.49
CA ASP A 56 7.11 9.64 -3.74
C ASP A 56 7.19 8.33 -4.55
N GLY A 57 7.42 7.18 -3.89
CA GLY A 57 7.49 5.88 -4.55
C GLY A 57 6.13 5.26 -4.85
N VAL A 58 5.09 5.69 -4.12
CA VAL A 58 3.70 5.31 -4.37
C VAL A 58 2.82 6.52 -4.07
N ILE A 59 1.61 6.52 -4.61
CA ILE A 59 0.55 7.46 -4.21
C ILE A 59 -0.67 6.69 -3.73
N LEU A 60 -1.40 7.26 -2.77
CA LEU A 60 -2.71 6.74 -2.40
C LEU A 60 -3.76 7.28 -3.37
N ILE A 61 -4.68 6.42 -3.74
CA ILE A 61 -5.80 6.75 -4.60
C ILE A 61 -7.10 6.32 -3.93
N LYS A 62 -8.13 7.13 -4.14
CA LYS A 62 -9.51 6.67 -4.04
C LYS A 62 -9.81 5.99 -5.36
N GLN A 63 -10.29 4.75 -5.35
CA GLN A 63 -10.55 3.97 -6.58
C GLN A 63 -12.02 3.97 -7.00
N TRP A 64 -12.93 4.15 -6.05
CA TRP A 64 -14.37 4.10 -6.28
C TRP A 64 -15.03 5.34 -5.65
N ASP A 65 -16.15 5.77 -6.23
CA ASP A 65 -17.03 6.78 -5.65
C ASP A 65 -18.28 6.16 -5.01
N LYS A 66 -19.05 6.97 -4.27
CA LYS A 66 -20.31 6.56 -3.61
C LYS A 66 -21.36 5.95 -4.54
N LYS A 67 -21.21 6.07 -5.86
CA LYS A 67 -22.11 5.54 -6.88
C LYS A 67 -21.59 4.22 -7.47
N GLY A 68 -20.50 3.69 -6.95
CA GLY A 68 -19.84 2.49 -7.49
C GLY A 68 -19.20 2.73 -8.85
N GLN A 69 -18.91 3.98 -9.20
CA GLN A 69 -18.16 4.30 -10.41
C GLN A 69 -16.67 4.28 -10.09
N ARG A 70 -15.88 3.66 -10.98
CA ARG A 70 -14.43 3.73 -10.89
C ARG A 70 -14.02 5.19 -11.03
N HIS A 71 -13.42 5.74 -9.98
CA HIS A 71 -12.94 7.10 -9.91
C HIS A 71 -11.56 7.02 -9.29
N CYS A 72 -10.51 7.24 -10.08
CA CYS A 72 -9.12 7.21 -9.62
C CYS A 72 -8.71 8.65 -9.28
N GLU A 73 -8.90 9.04 -8.03
CA GLU A 73 -8.51 10.35 -7.52
C GLU A 73 -7.33 10.20 -6.56
N THR A 74 -6.25 10.92 -6.82
CA THR A 74 -5.10 10.97 -5.92
C THR A 74 -5.50 11.60 -4.59
N ILE A 75 -5.17 10.92 -3.50
CA ILE A 75 -5.41 11.41 -2.16
C ILE A 75 -4.28 12.36 -1.78
N ALA A 76 -4.66 13.54 -1.29
CA ALA A 76 -3.70 14.55 -0.85
C ALA A 76 -2.81 14.04 0.30
N ALA A 77 -1.53 14.39 0.28
CA ALA A 77 -0.53 13.87 1.21
C ALA A 77 -0.87 14.14 2.69
N GLU A 78 -1.53 15.25 2.98
CA GLU A 78 -2.00 15.62 4.32
C GLU A 78 -3.07 14.66 4.89
N LYS A 79 -3.75 13.89 4.02
CA LYS A 79 -4.76 12.90 4.42
C LYS A 79 -4.18 11.50 4.63
N THR A 80 -2.97 11.25 4.17
CA THR A 80 -2.29 9.96 4.30
C THR A 80 -2.23 9.48 5.75
N ASP A 81 -1.82 10.34 6.67
CA ASP A 81 -1.67 9.96 8.08
C ASP A 81 -3.00 9.56 8.73
N GLU A 82 -4.07 10.28 8.41
CA GLU A 82 -5.43 10.00 8.87
C GLU A 82 -5.89 8.62 8.37
N ILE A 83 -5.67 8.35 7.08
CA ILE A 83 -6.06 7.08 6.43
C ILE A 83 -5.30 5.90 7.01
N LEU A 84 -3.98 5.99 7.10
CA LEU A 84 -3.15 4.86 7.55
C LEU A 84 -3.35 4.53 9.03
N ARG A 85 -3.76 5.52 9.85
CA ARG A 85 -4.11 5.30 11.26
C ARG A 85 -5.49 4.69 11.45
N ASN A 86 -6.38 4.80 10.46
CA ASN A 86 -7.70 4.19 10.52
C ASN A 86 -7.60 2.69 10.20
N PRO A 87 -7.89 1.79 11.15
CA PRO A 87 -7.82 0.34 10.90
C PRO A 87 -8.70 -0.09 9.73
N VAL A 88 -9.84 0.56 9.50
CA VAL A 88 -10.78 0.25 8.42
C VAL A 88 -10.12 0.34 7.04
N SER A 89 -9.16 1.26 6.86
CA SER A 89 -8.43 1.41 5.59
C SER A 89 -7.66 0.16 5.19
N TRP A 90 -7.32 -0.71 6.15
CA TRP A 90 -6.53 -1.92 5.95
C TRP A 90 -7.37 -3.20 5.83
N TYR A 91 -8.69 -3.13 5.93
CA TYR A 91 -9.57 -4.29 5.90
C TYR A 91 -10.23 -4.47 4.52
N PRO A 92 -10.46 -5.72 4.08
CA PRO A 92 -11.22 -6.02 2.88
C PRO A 92 -12.71 -5.91 3.22
N GLY A 93 -13.22 -4.71 3.42
CA GLY A 93 -14.59 -4.55 3.87
C GLY A 93 -15.00 -3.11 4.16
N ILE A 94 -16.02 -2.71 3.41
CA ILE A 94 -17.02 -1.67 3.69
C ILE A 94 -16.64 -0.74 4.85
N SER A 95 -15.93 0.34 4.52
CA SER A 95 -16.14 1.58 5.27
C SER A 95 -17.63 1.92 5.22
N ASP A 96 -18.17 2.77 6.10
CA ASP A 96 -19.57 3.23 6.02
C ASP A 96 -19.96 3.76 4.60
N ASP A 97 -18.95 4.01 3.77
CA ASP A 97 -19.01 4.03 2.32
C ASP A 97 -18.34 2.77 1.68
N PRO A 98 -19.10 1.71 1.31
CA PRO A 98 -18.58 0.50 0.66
C PRO A 98 -17.79 0.76 -0.62
N TRP A 99 -17.95 1.96 -1.15
CA TRP A 99 -17.53 2.37 -2.45
C TRP A 99 -16.45 3.44 -2.40
N THR A 100 -15.81 3.67 -1.24
CA THR A 100 -14.54 4.41 -1.16
C THR A 100 -13.45 3.43 -0.74
N GLN A 101 -12.93 2.65 -1.69
CA GLN A 101 -11.73 1.84 -1.42
C GLN A 101 -10.48 2.70 -1.62
N ILE A 102 -9.61 2.66 -0.61
CA ILE A 102 -8.28 3.24 -0.68
C ILE A 102 -7.38 2.20 -1.30
N ALA A 103 -6.83 2.54 -2.46
CA ALA A 103 -5.79 1.78 -3.11
C ALA A 103 -4.53 2.64 -3.19
N TYR A 104 -3.47 2.05 -3.73
CA TYR A 104 -2.27 2.76 -4.11
C TYR A 104 -1.79 2.29 -5.48
N GLU A 105 -0.98 3.11 -6.11
CA GLU A 105 -0.24 2.76 -7.33
C GLU A 105 1.22 3.19 -7.18
N THR A 106 2.10 2.50 -7.90
CA THR A 106 3.52 2.81 -7.97
C THR A 106 3.73 3.96 -8.95
N THR A 107 4.50 4.97 -8.53
CA THR A 107 4.85 6.11 -9.39
C THR A 107 6.07 5.79 -10.26
N ASP A 108 6.41 6.68 -11.20
CA ASP A 108 7.68 6.60 -11.96
C ASP A 108 8.91 6.54 -11.04
N ALA A 109 8.90 7.31 -9.94
CA ALA A 109 9.98 7.28 -8.95
C ALA A 109 10.01 5.94 -8.21
N GLY A 110 8.84 5.36 -7.94
CA GLY A 110 8.71 4.02 -7.37
C GLY A 110 9.20 2.91 -8.29
N GLU A 111 8.92 2.99 -9.59
CA GLU A 111 9.42 2.04 -10.59
C GLU A 111 10.95 2.06 -10.68
N ALA A 112 11.55 3.26 -10.61
CA ALA A 112 13.00 3.41 -10.52
C ALA A 112 13.55 2.75 -9.23
N MET A 113 12.91 2.98 -8.08
CA MET A 113 13.28 2.31 -6.82
C MET A 113 13.15 0.78 -6.92
N TYR A 114 12.09 0.29 -7.56
CA TYR A 114 11.85 -1.14 -7.76
C TYR A 114 12.98 -1.77 -8.59
N SER A 115 13.35 -1.12 -9.70
CA SER A 115 14.44 -1.56 -10.57
C SER A 115 15.77 -1.65 -9.84
N ASP A 116 16.04 -0.75 -8.89
CA ASP A 116 17.26 -0.76 -8.10
C ASP A 116 17.29 -1.88 -7.04
N PHE A 117 16.13 -2.39 -6.61
CA PHE A 117 16.10 -3.60 -5.78
C PHE A 117 16.61 -4.84 -6.52
N GLY A 118 16.36 -4.93 -7.84
CA GLY A 118 16.80 -6.04 -8.68
C GLY A 118 18.29 -6.04 -9.04
N LYS A 119 18.96 -4.88 -8.99
CA LYS A 119 20.39 -4.73 -9.34
C LYS A 119 21.36 -5.06 -8.20
N ALA A 120 20.86 -5.21 -6.97
CA ALA A 120 21.69 -5.43 -5.79
C ALA A 120 21.91 -6.93 -5.46
N ILE A 121 21.98 -7.78 -6.49
CA ILE A 121 22.24 -9.22 -6.40
C ILE A 121 23.54 -9.52 -7.13
#